data_AF-A0A3N5FR70-F1
#
_entry.id   AF-A0A3N5FR70-F1
#
_cell.length_a   1.000
_cell.length_b   1.000
_cell.length_c   1.000
_cell.angle_alpha   90.00
_cell.angle_beta   90.00
_cell.angle_gamma   90.00
#
_symmetry.space_group_name_H-M   'P 1'
#
loop_
_entity.id
_entity.type
_entity.pdbx_description
1 polymer ?
#
loop_
_entity_poly.entity_id
_entity_poly.type
_entity_poly.pdbx_seq_one_letter_code
_entity_poly.pdbx_strand_id
1 'polypeptide(L)' 'MRAHALLLLAACLAGAGCSGPVVVEAWEKGELARPEMRFDTGSLESRMSEQVYPSKEGSSGGTGVGGGGCGCN' A
#
# COMPACT_ATOMS: atom_id res chain seq x y z
N MET A 1 -20.09 5.09 -38.61
CA MET A 1 -18.70 5.34 -38.17
C MET A 1 -18.58 5.51 -36.65
N ARG A 2 -19.32 6.43 -36.01
CA ARG A 2 -19.27 6.63 -34.53
C ARG A 2 -19.70 5.40 -33.72
N ALA A 3 -20.74 4.69 -34.16
CA ALA A 3 -21.21 3.47 -33.48
C ALA A 3 -20.20 2.32 -33.53
N HIS A 4 -19.47 2.15 -34.63
CA HIS A 4 -18.40 1.14 -34.73
C HIS A 4 -17.21 1.47 -33.83
N ALA A 5 -16.86 2.77 -33.72
CA ALA A 5 -15.80 3.21 -32.80
C ALA A 5 -16.17 2.93 -31.33
N LEU A 6 -17.43 3.14 -30.95
CA LEU A 6 -17.92 2.84 -29.60
C LEU A 6 -17.95 1.34 -29.31
N LEU A 7 -18.33 0.51 -30.28
CA LEU A 7 -18.33 -0.95 -30.15
C LEU A 7 -16.91 -1.52 -30.03
N LEU A 8 -15.95 -0.99 -30.79
CA LEU A 8 -14.54 -1.38 -30.69
C LEU A 8 -13.94 -0.98 -29.34
N LEU A 9 -14.26 0.22 -28.85
CA LEU A 9 -13.82 0.66 -27.52
C LEU A 9 -14.38 -0.25 -26.42
N ALA A 10 -15.67 -0.57 -26.45
CA ALA A 10 -16.29 -1.47 -25.49
C ALA A 10 -15.67 -2.87 -25.49
N ALA A 11 -15.33 -3.41 -26.67
CA ALA A 11 -14.66 -4.70 -26.80
C ALA A 11 -13.24 -4.68 -26.19
N CYS A 12 -12.48 -3.60 -26.38
CA CYS A 12 -11.16 -3.44 -25.78
C CYS A 12 -11.21 -3.34 -24.24
N LEU A 13 -12.19 -2.62 -23.68
CA LEU A 13 -12.34 -2.51 -22.22
C LEU A 13 -12.78 -3.82 -21.58
N ALA A 14 -13.59 -4.64 -22.27
CA ALA A 14 -14.01 -5.93 -21.77
C ALA A 14 -12.87 -6.96 -21.66
N GLY A 15 -11.82 -6.84 -22.49
CA GLY A 15 -10.67 -7.75 -22.50
C GLY A 15 -9.50 -7.37 -21.59
N ALA A 16 -9.48 -6.15 -21.05
CA ALA A 16 -8.35 -5.64 -20.27
C ALA A 16 -8.15 -6.30 -18.88
N GLY A 17 -9.07 -7.16 -18.45
CA GLY A 17 -9.08 -7.80 -17.13
C GLY A 17 -8.83 -9.30 -17.10
N CYS A 18 -8.41 -9.94 -18.21
CA CYS A 18 -8.27 -11.40 -18.27
C CYS A 18 -7.09 -12.00 -17.46
N SER A 19 -6.30 -11.18 -16.77
CA SER A 19 -5.41 -11.69 -15.73
C SER A 19 -6.22 -11.90 -14.44
N GLY A 20 -6.77 -13.10 -14.26
CA GLY A 20 -7.28 -13.52 -12.94
C GLY A 20 -6.18 -13.35 -11.87
N PRO A 21 -6.55 -13.29 -10.58
CA PRO A 21 -5.56 -13.17 -9.51
C PRO A 21 -4.61 -14.36 -9.63
N VAL A 22 -3.36 -14.09 -10.02
CA VAL A 22 -2.30 -15.08 -9.96
C VAL A 22 -2.02 -15.28 -8.48
N VAL A 23 -2.55 -16.37 -7.94
CA VAL A 23 -2.30 -16.77 -6.56
C VAL A 23 -0.87 -17.29 -6.51
N VAL A 24 0.05 -16.40 -6.15
CA VAL A 24 1.44 -16.77 -5.87
C VAL A 24 1.57 -17.20 -4.42
N GLU A 25 2.21 -18.34 -4.22
CA GLU A 25 2.48 -18.89 -2.91
C GLU A 25 3.38 -17.96 -2.09
N ALA A 26 3.29 -18.01 -0.76
CA ALA A 26 3.99 -17.06 0.10
C ALA A 26 5.51 -17.06 -0.13
N TRP A 27 6.10 -18.22 -0.44
CA TRP A 27 7.53 -18.37 -0.70
C TRP A 27 7.97 -17.88 -2.08
N GLU A 28 7.06 -17.79 -3.07
CA GLU A 28 7.38 -17.27 -4.41
C GLU A 28 7.64 -15.75 -4.39
N LYS A 29 7.23 -15.06 -3.33
CA LYS A 29 7.47 -13.63 -3.10
C LYS A 29 8.77 -13.33 -2.34
N GLY A 30 9.60 -14.34 -2.05
CA GLY A 30 10.84 -14.17 -1.28
C GLY A 30 11.76 -13.09 -1.85
N GLU A 31 11.93 -13.05 -3.17
CA GLU A 31 12.75 -12.04 -3.87
C GLU A 31 12.20 -10.61 -3.71
N LEU A 32 10.88 -10.46 -3.52
CA LEU A 32 10.22 -9.15 -3.33
C LEU A 32 10.21 -8.69 -1.87
N ALA A 33 10.65 -9.53 -0.92
CA ALA A 33 10.56 -9.27 0.52
C ALA A 33 11.95 -9.15 1.18
N ARG A 34 12.98 -8.78 0.42
CA ARG A 34 14.34 -8.64 0.95
C ARG A 34 14.42 -7.54 2.02
N PRO A 35 15.17 -7.74 3.12
CA PRO A 35 15.30 -6.74 4.19
C PRO A 35 15.77 -5.37 3.71
N GLU A 36 16.63 -5.32 2.67
CA GLU A 36 17.17 -4.08 2.12
C GLU A 36 16.13 -3.24 1.35
N MET A 37 14.99 -3.81 0.99
CA MET A 37 13.90 -3.12 0.28
C MET A 37 12.83 -2.57 1.22
N ARG A 38 13.03 -2.67 2.54
CA ARG A 38 12.12 -2.08 3.53
C ARG A 38 12.20 -0.56 3.45
N PHE A 39 11.05 0.11 3.51
CA PHE A 39 10.96 1.58 3.61
C PHE A 39 11.43 2.12 4.96
N ASP A 40 11.51 1.24 5.97
CA ASP A 40 11.98 1.56 7.29
C ASP A 40 13.50 1.38 7.38
N THR A 41 14.15 2.34 8.04
CA THR A 41 15.59 2.44 8.26
C THR A 41 16.11 1.44 9.29
N GLY A 42 15.20 0.71 9.95
CA GLY A 42 15.50 -0.39 10.85
C GLY A 42 14.72 -0.29 12.15
N SER A 43 14.56 -1.41 12.86
CA SER A 43 13.64 -1.50 13.99
C SER A 43 13.95 -0.52 15.14
N LEU A 44 15.20 -0.13 15.33
CA LEU A 44 15.56 0.83 16.37
C LEU A 44 15.21 2.27 15.97
N GLU A 45 15.55 2.65 14.73
CA GLU A 45 15.32 3.99 14.23
C GLU A 45 13.83 4.26 14.03
N SER A 46 13.06 3.31 13.49
CA SER A 46 11.59 3.39 13.37
C SER A 46 10.96 3.74 14.72
N ARG A 47 11.34 3.02 15.77
CA ARG A 47 10.77 3.18 17.11
C ARG A 47 11.14 4.51 17.73
N MET A 48 12.35 4.99 17.48
CA MET A 48 12.78 6.29 17.96
C MET A 48 12.03 7.41 17.22
N SER A 49 11.86 7.29 15.91
CA SER A 49 11.10 8.24 15.08
C SER A 49 9.61 8.28 15.47
N GLU A 50 8.99 7.13 15.73
CA GLU A 50 7.61 7.01 16.23
C GLU A 50 7.39 7.70 17.58
N GLN A 51 8.44 7.87 18.40
CA GLN A 51 8.35 8.59 19.67
C GLN A 51 8.70 10.07 19.52
N VAL A 52 9.77 10.38 18.79
CA VAL A 52 10.34 11.72 18.69
C VAL A 52 9.48 12.64 17.82
N TYR A 53 8.96 12.15 16.70
CA TYR A 53 8.18 12.94 15.75
C TYR A 53 6.88 13.49 16.37
N PRO A 54 5.98 12.68 16.97
CA PRO A 54 4.78 13.19 17.64
C PRO A 54 5.11 14.11 18.83
N SER A 55 6.16 13.80 19.59
CA SER A 55 6.61 14.65 20.71
C SER A 55 7.04 16.05 20.28
N LYS A 56 7.61 16.18 19.07
CA LYS A 56 8.06 17.46 18.53
C LYS A 56 6.94 18.25 17.88
N GLU A 57 5.98 17.58 17.26
CA GLU A 57 4.87 18.22 16.55
C GLU A 57 3.62 18.45 17.42
N GLY A 58 3.66 18.02 18.69
CA GLY A 58 2.52 18.15 19.61
C GLY A 58 1.32 17.29 19.21
N SER A 59 1.56 16.24 18.42
CA SER A 59 0.53 15.29 17.98
C SER A 59 0.51 14.09 18.92
N SER A 60 -0.61 13.82 19.60
CA SER A 60 -0.82 12.56 20.31
C SER A 60 -1.34 11.52 19.31
N GLY A 61 -0.45 10.67 18.80
CA GLY A 61 -0.76 9.83 17.64
C GLY A 61 0.50 9.39 16.93
N GLY A 62 0.96 8.16 17.16
CA GLY A 62 2.02 7.55 16.35
C GLY A 62 1.61 7.39 14.88
N THR A 63 2.48 6.76 14.08
CA THR A 63 2.31 6.55 12.62
C THR A 63 1.15 5.62 12.22
N GLY A 64 0.37 5.11 13.18
CA GLY A 64 -0.76 4.23 12.95
C GLY A 64 -2.09 4.99 12.82
N VAL A 65 -2.98 4.50 11.96
CA VAL A 65 -4.37 4.95 11.93
C VAL A 65 -5.06 4.53 13.23
N GLY A 66 -5.36 5.50 14.11
CA GLY A 66 -6.24 5.28 15.25
C GLY A 66 -7.60 4.82 14.74
N GLY A 67 -8.00 3.59 15.06
CA GLY A 67 -9.39 3.17 14.93
C GLY A 67 -10.27 4.18 15.66
N GLY A 68 -11.28 4.73 14.98
CA GLY A 68 -12.04 5.91 15.41
C GLY A 68 -12.42 5.91 16.89
N GLY A 69 -11.71 6.70 17.68
CA GLY A 69 -11.98 6.89 19.10
C GLY A 69 -10.99 7.84 19.74
N CYS A 70 -11.51 8.86 20.44
CA CYS A 70 -10.87 9.84 21.37
C CYS A 70 -9.55 10.55 20.99
N GLY A 71 -8.80 10.13 19.99
CA GLY A 71 -7.58 10.82 19.54
C GLY A 71 -6.40 10.74 20.52
N CYS A 72 -6.47 9.89 21.54
CA CYS A 72 -5.34 9.54 22.38
C CYS A 72 -4.76 8.22 21.88
N ASN A 73 -3.69 8.29 21.09
CA ASN A 73 -2.67 7.24 21.12
C ASN A 73 -1.80 7.49 22.36
#